data_AF-A0A4R0Q583-F1
#
_entry.id   AF-A0A4R0Q583-F1
#
_cell.length_a   1.000
_cell.length_b   1.000
_cell.length_c   1.000
_cell.angle_alpha   90.00
_cell.angle_beta   90.00
_cell.angle_gamma   90.00
#
_symmetry.space_group_name_H-M   'P 1'
#
loop_
_entity.id
_entity.type
_entity.pdbx_description
1 polymer ?
#
loop_
_entity_poly.entity_id
_entity_poly.type
_entity_poly.pdbx_seq_one_letter_code
_entity_poly.pdbx_strand_id
1 'polypeptide(L)'
;MKYPTLSKIVDALYDKVKNNPKLLAALVKYSKLSEAKVLENLKSGKGPLLLVKTDMPNDRYAQFDPNTGHIELSGEYASKLNQFEFDPKVSTMLEFFITSTILHEFVHFGNDLTNITPATIGFFDAGKQFENYYYGGDVNYNPTTKNIYLVKMP
;
A
#
# COMPACT_ATOMS: atom_id res chain seq x y z
N MET A 1 10.65 10.22 16.24
CA MET A 1 9.62 10.00 15.19
C MET A 1 8.33 9.56 15.86
N LYS A 2 7.16 10.00 15.38
CA LYS A 2 5.84 9.67 15.97
C LYS A 2 5.37 8.23 15.66
N TYR A 3 5.85 7.63 14.55
CA TYR A 3 5.45 6.30 14.08
C TYR A 3 6.67 5.44 13.66
N PRO A 4 7.49 4.96 14.61
CA PRO A 4 8.74 4.26 14.30
C PRO A 4 8.54 2.96 13.51
N THR A 5 7.51 2.17 13.81
CA THR A 5 7.21 0.92 13.10
C THR A 5 6.80 1.19 11.65
N LEU A 6 5.98 2.23 11.42
CA LEU A 6 5.62 2.64 10.07
C LEU A 6 6.84 3.06 9.25
N SER A 7 7.75 3.84 9.83
CA SER A 7 9.00 4.23 9.16
C SER A 7 9.84 3.02 8.74
N LYS A 8 9.97 2.01 9.62
CA LYS A 8 10.67 0.76 9.29
C LYS A 8 10.01 0.03 8.11
N ILE A 9 8.69 -0.03 8.05
CA ILE A 9 7.95 -0.64 6.92
C ILE A 9 8.30 0.08 5.63
N VAL A 10 8.20 1.42 5.61
CA VAL A 10 8.46 2.25 4.42
C VAL A 10 9.89 2.08 3.93
N ASP A 11 10.88 2.16 4.83
CA ASP A 11 12.29 2.01 4.48
C ASP A 11 12.61 0.61 3.92
N ALA A 12 11.89 -0.43 4.36
CA ALA A 12 12.06 -1.79 3.89
C ALA A 12 11.36 -2.11 2.54
N LEU A 13 10.49 -1.23 2.02
CA LEU A 13 9.71 -1.51 0.81
C LEU A 13 10.59 -1.76 -0.41
N TYR A 14 11.67 -0.97 -0.57
CA TYR A 14 12.60 -1.13 -1.68
C TYR A 14 13.18 -2.56 -1.73
N ASP A 15 13.76 -3.02 -0.62
CA ASP A 15 14.38 -4.35 -0.57
C ASP A 15 13.33 -5.46 -0.66
N LYS A 16 12.16 -5.28 -0.04
CA LYS A 16 11.04 -6.24 -0.11
C LYS A 16 10.58 -6.47 -1.55
N VAL A 17 10.46 -5.39 -2.34
CA VAL A 17 10.03 -5.47 -3.74
C VAL A 17 11.16 -5.97 -4.63
N LYS A 18 12.37 -5.43 -4.48
CA LYS A 18 13.56 -5.83 -5.26
C LYS A 18 13.86 -7.32 -5.14
N ASN A 19 13.78 -7.86 -3.92
CA ASN A 19 14.09 -9.27 -3.65
C ASN A 19 12.91 -10.22 -3.94
N ASN A 20 11.80 -9.70 -4.48
CA ASN A 20 10.63 -10.49 -4.83
C ASN A 20 10.18 -10.21 -6.28
N PRO A 21 10.72 -10.95 -7.26
CA PRO A 21 10.42 -10.73 -8.68
C PRO A 21 8.92 -10.81 -9.01
N LYS A 22 8.15 -11.64 -8.31
CA LYS A 22 6.70 -11.75 -8.53
C LYS A 22 5.97 -10.48 -8.08
N LEU A 23 6.35 -9.95 -6.92
CA LEU A 23 5.80 -8.69 -6.40
C LEU A 23 6.17 -7.52 -7.30
N LEU A 24 7.44 -7.43 -7.72
CA LEU A 24 7.92 -6.40 -8.65
C LEU A 24 7.19 -6.47 -9.99
N ALA A 25 7.04 -7.67 -10.57
CA ALA A 25 6.29 -7.86 -11.81
C ALA A 25 4.81 -7.45 -11.68
N ALA A 26 4.18 -7.74 -10.53
CA ALA A 26 2.82 -7.29 -10.24
C ALA A 26 2.73 -5.76 -10.19
N LEU A 27 3.65 -5.10 -9.46
CA LEU A 27 3.69 -3.64 -9.38
C LEU A 27 3.93 -3.01 -10.75
N VAL A 28 4.87 -3.52 -11.56
CA VAL A 28 5.09 -3.06 -12.94
C VAL A 28 3.81 -3.19 -13.78
N LYS A 29 3.15 -4.35 -13.71
CA LYS A 29 1.94 -4.62 -14.51
C LYS A 29 0.79 -3.66 -14.20
N TYR A 30 0.57 -3.35 -12.91
CA TYR A 30 -0.60 -2.59 -12.48
C TYR A 30 -0.31 -1.10 -12.31
N SER A 31 0.88 -0.70 -11.83
CA SER A 31 1.29 0.71 -11.79
C SER A 31 1.62 1.28 -13.17
N LYS A 32 1.95 0.42 -14.14
CA LYS A 32 2.37 0.76 -15.51
C LYS A 32 3.72 1.48 -15.60
N LEU A 33 4.43 1.58 -14.48
CA LEU A 33 5.82 2.01 -14.43
C LEU A 33 6.74 0.91 -14.93
N SER A 34 7.91 1.28 -15.47
CA SER A 34 8.98 0.32 -15.71
C SER A 34 9.54 -0.22 -14.39
N GLU A 35 10.20 -1.39 -14.44
CA GLU A 35 10.85 -1.98 -13.27
C GLU A 35 11.80 -1.00 -12.56
N ALA A 36 12.64 -0.32 -13.35
CA ALA A 36 13.56 0.69 -12.84
C ALA A 36 12.83 1.84 -12.15
N LYS A 37 11.67 2.28 -12.67
CA LYS A 37 10.86 3.34 -12.05
C LYS A 37 10.14 2.87 -10.80
N VAL A 38 9.65 1.63 -10.75
CA VAL A 38 9.10 1.05 -9.51
C VAL A 38 10.18 1.07 -8.42
N LEU A 39 11.36 0.53 -8.71
CA LEU A 39 12.45 0.46 -7.74
C LEU A 39 13.03 1.83 -7.37
N GLU A 40 13.07 2.78 -8.30
CA GLU A 40 13.51 4.16 -8.01
C GLU A 40 12.57 4.84 -7.03
N ASN A 41 11.26 4.78 -7.27
CA ASN A 41 10.26 5.47 -6.44
C ASN A 41 10.07 4.81 -5.07
N LEU A 42 10.40 3.53 -4.89
CA LEU A 42 10.35 2.88 -3.57
C LEU A 42 11.55 3.22 -2.67
N LYS A 43 12.55 3.95 -3.18
CA LYS A 43 13.65 4.46 -2.34
C LYS A 43 13.15 5.61 -1.46
N SER A 44 13.68 5.68 -0.23
CA SER A 44 13.36 6.73 0.72
C SER A 44 13.54 8.12 0.10
N GLY A 45 12.48 8.94 0.14
CA GLY A 45 12.44 10.29 -0.40
C GLY A 45 12.36 10.42 -1.93
N LYS A 46 12.11 9.34 -2.69
CA LYS A 46 12.04 9.38 -4.16
C LYS A 46 10.66 9.18 -4.77
N GLY A 47 9.74 8.51 -4.07
CA GLY A 47 8.37 8.29 -4.52
C GLY A 47 7.36 9.21 -3.83
N PRO A 48 6.08 8.80 -3.76
CA PRO A 48 5.04 9.60 -3.15
C PRO A 48 5.33 9.79 -1.66
N LEU A 49 5.07 11.01 -1.17
CA LEU A 49 5.19 11.30 0.26
C LEU A 49 4.06 10.60 1.03
N LEU A 50 4.41 9.88 2.08
CA LEU A 50 3.45 9.26 2.99
C LEU A 50 3.08 10.24 4.11
N LEU A 51 1.82 10.68 4.14
CA LEU A 51 1.27 11.58 5.15
C LEU A 51 0.34 10.82 6.09
N VAL A 52 0.57 10.91 7.40
CA VAL A 52 -0.36 10.34 8.38
C VAL A 52 -1.43 11.37 8.74
N LYS A 53 -2.69 11.09 8.41
CA LYS A 53 -3.85 11.98 8.60
C LYS A 53 -4.73 11.52 9.76
N THR A 54 -5.10 12.44 10.65
CA THR A 54 -5.93 12.12 11.83
C THR A 54 -7.43 12.23 11.58
N ASP A 55 -7.81 12.80 10.44
CA ASP A 55 -9.16 13.17 10.04
C ASP A 55 -9.66 12.38 8.82
N MET A 56 -9.06 11.22 8.54
CA MET A 56 -9.55 10.34 7.48
C MET A 56 -10.88 9.68 7.88
N PRO A 57 -11.80 9.46 6.92
CA PRO A 57 -13.01 8.67 7.13
C PRO A 57 -12.68 7.28 7.71
N ASN A 58 -13.52 6.79 8.64
CA ASN A 58 -13.29 5.53 9.35
C ASN A 58 -13.26 4.29 8.43
N ASP A 59 -13.82 4.39 7.23
CA ASP A 59 -13.86 3.34 6.21
C ASP A 59 -12.66 3.37 5.24
N ARG A 60 -11.73 4.33 5.39
CA ARG A 60 -10.53 4.44 4.54
C ARG A 60 -9.26 4.24 5.34
N TYR A 61 -8.46 3.27 4.90
CA TYR A 61 -7.16 2.95 5.49
C TYR A 61 -6.05 3.86 4.96
N ALA A 62 -6.05 4.08 3.66
CA ALA A 62 -5.23 5.04 2.97
C ALA A 62 -5.97 5.57 1.73
N GLN A 63 -5.39 6.60 1.11
CA GLN A 63 -5.77 7.06 -0.22
C GLN A 63 -4.59 7.74 -0.91
N PHE A 64 -4.43 7.53 -2.20
CA PHE A 64 -3.62 8.37 -3.07
C PHE A 64 -4.40 9.64 -3.46
N ASP A 65 -3.80 10.82 -3.30
CA ASP A 65 -4.36 12.09 -3.75
C ASP A 65 -3.67 12.54 -5.05
N PRO A 66 -4.35 12.51 -6.21
CA PRO A 66 -3.75 12.89 -7.50
C PRO A 66 -3.44 14.39 -7.59
N ASN A 67 -4.04 15.24 -6.75
CA ASN A 67 -3.76 16.68 -6.78
C ASN A 67 -2.40 17.01 -6.15
N THR A 68 -2.00 16.24 -5.15
CA THR A 68 -0.75 16.45 -4.40
C THR A 68 0.32 15.41 -4.73
N GLY A 69 -0.05 14.27 -5.30
CA GLY A 69 0.85 13.13 -5.52
C GLY A 69 1.23 12.41 -4.23
N HIS A 70 0.49 12.63 -3.14
CA HIS A 70 0.79 12.05 -1.83
C HIS A 70 -0.05 10.79 -1.55
N ILE A 71 0.49 9.90 -0.71
CA ILE A 71 -0.29 8.84 -0.08
C ILE A 71 -0.66 9.31 1.32
N GLU A 72 -1.96 9.33 1.61
CA GLU A 72 -2.49 9.66 2.92
C GLU A 72 -2.88 8.37 3.65
N LEU A 73 -2.28 8.10 4.81
CA LEU A 73 -2.54 6.93 5.65
C LEU A 73 -3.30 7.36 6.91
N SER A 74 -4.30 6.57 7.30
CA SER A 74 -5.06 6.80 8.52
C SER A 74 -4.16 6.74 9.77
N GLY A 75 -4.22 7.80 10.57
CA GLY A 75 -3.49 7.92 11.83
C GLY A 75 -3.92 6.90 12.88
N GLU A 76 -5.15 6.39 12.80
CA GLU A 76 -5.61 5.28 13.63
C GLU A 76 -4.78 4.02 13.34
N TYR A 77 -4.61 3.67 12.07
CA TYR A 77 -3.86 2.50 11.64
C TYR A 77 -2.36 2.64 11.87
N ALA A 78 -1.82 3.83 11.63
CA ALA A 78 -0.43 4.14 12.00
C ALA A 78 -0.20 3.99 13.51
N SER A 79 -1.18 4.37 14.35
CA SER A 79 -1.08 4.23 15.81
C SER A 79 -1.23 2.77 16.26
N LYS A 80 -2.09 1.98 15.61
CA LYS A 80 -2.26 0.54 15.89
C LYS A 80 -0.97 -0.26 15.73
N LEU A 81 -0.11 0.10 14.77
CA LEU A 81 1.21 -0.54 14.61
C LEU A 81 2.08 -0.45 15.87
N ASN A 82 2.09 0.72 16.52
CA ASN A 82 2.85 0.90 17.77
C ASN A 82 2.12 0.24 18.96
N GLN A 83 0.78 0.31 18.99
CA GLN A 83 -0.02 -0.25 20.08
C GLN A 83 0.16 -1.77 20.20
N PHE A 84 0.27 -2.48 19.07
CA PHE A 84 0.36 -3.94 19.04
C PHE A 84 1.78 -4.44 18.76
N GLU A 85 2.83 -3.61 18.88
CA GLU A 85 4.23 -3.98 18.60
C GLU A 85 4.69 -5.19 19.43
N PHE A 86 4.15 -5.37 20.64
CA PHE A 86 4.49 -6.49 21.54
C PHE A 86 3.56 -7.70 21.43
N ASP A 87 2.58 -7.69 20.53
CA ASP A 87 1.77 -8.86 20.15
C ASP A 87 2.24 -9.35 18.77
N PRO A 88 3.14 -10.35 18.68
CA PRO A 88 3.78 -10.71 17.42
C PRO A 88 2.80 -11.12 16.33
N LYS A 89 1.68 -11.75 16.71
CA LYS A 89 0.66 -12.19 15.75
C LYS A 89 -0.04 -10.97 15.15
N VAL A 90 -0.53 -10.07 16.01
CA VAL A 90 -1.27 -8.88 15.56
C VAL A 90 -0.35 -7.90 14.84
N SER A 91 0.87 -7.69 15.34
CA SER A 91 1.90 -6.87 14.69
C SER A 91 2.20 -7.39 13.28
N THR A 92 2.48 -8.68 13.11
CA THR A 92 2.76 -9.25 11.77
C THR A 92 1.58 -9.05 10.80
N MET A 93 0.35 -9.23 11.28
CA MET A 93 -0.85 -9.04 10.45
C MET A 93 -1.03 -7.57 10.05
N LEU A 94 -0.83 -6.63 10.97
CA LEU A 94 -0.91 -5.20 10.69
C LEU A 94 0.22 -4.73 9.78
N GLU A 95 1.44 -5.23 9.96
CA GLU A 95 2.57 -4.93 9.06
C GLU A 95 2.29 -5.40 7.64
N PHE A 96 1.77 -6.62 7.48
CA PHE A 96 1.34 -7.14 6.19
C PHE A 96 0.27 -6.25 5.56
N PHE A 97 -0.79 -5.93 6.32
CA PHE A 97 -1.89 -5.08 5.87
C PHE A 97 -1.40 -3.71 5.40
N ILE A 98 -0.66 -2.99 6.25
CA ILE A 98 -0.17 -1.65 5.94
C ILE A 98 0.82 -1.67 4.78
N THR A 99 1.65 -2.70 4.67
CA THR A 99 2.50 -2.87 3.48
C THR A 99 1.64 -3.03 2.22
N SER A 100 0.60 -3.87 2.25
CA SER A 100 -0.31 -4.05 1.11
C SER A 100 -1.00 -2.75 0.74
N THR A 101 -1.54 -2.03 1.72
CA THR A 101 -2.21 -0.75 1.54
C THR A 101 -1.27 0.30 0.93
N ILE A 102 -0.03 0.44 1.41
CA ILE A 102 0.92 1.41 0.81
C ILE A 102 1.25 1.02 -0.65
N LEU A 103 1.43 -0.27 -0.93
CA LEU A 103 1.70 -0.74 -2.29
C LEU A 103 0.49 -0.62 -3.22
N HIS A 104 -0.73 -0.75 -2.68
CA HIS A 104 -1.98 -0.46 -3.37
C HIS A 104 -2.01 1.01 -3.79
N GLU A 105 -1.78 1.94 -2.87
CA GLU A 105 -1.79 3.37 -3.21
C GLU A 105 -0.60 3.76 -4.13
N PHE A 106 0.53 3.06 -4.03
CA PHE A 106 1.64 3.21 -4.97
C PHE A 106 1.25 2.83 -6.41
N VAL A 107 0.35 1.86 -6.60
CA VAL A 107 -0.18 1.53 -7.93
C VAL A 107 -0.96 2.71 -8.52
N HIS A 108 -1.82 3.35 -7.72
CA HIS A 108 -2.54 4.55 -8.14
C HIS A 108 -1.60 5.71 -8.48
N PHE A 109 -0.54 5.91 -7.68
CA PHE A 109 0.52 6.87 -8.01
C PHE A 109 1.18 6.60 -9.37
N GLY A 110 1.52 5.35 -9.68
CA GLY A 110 2.09 5.01 -10.98
C GLY A 110 1.12 5.22 -12.14
N ASN A 111 -0.17 4.96 -11.93
CA ASN A 111 -1.21 5.20 -12.91
C ASN A 111 -1.37 6.70 -13.22
N ASP A 112 -1.34 7.53 -12.19
CA ASP A 112 -1.34 8.99 -12.33
C ASP A 112 -0.12 9.48 -13.14
N LEU A 113 1.09 9.05 -12.79
CA LEU A 113 2.31 9.39 -13.53
C LEU A 113 2.31 8.95 -15.00
N THR A 114 1.54 7.92 -15.34
CA THR A 114 1.45 7.36 -16.70
C THR A 114 0.21 7.81 -17.46
N ASN A 115 -0.61 8.70 -16.87
CA ASN A 115 -1.90 9.15 -17.41
C ASN A 115 -2.86 7.99 -17.73
N ILE A 116 -2.76 6.89 -16.99
CA ILE A 116 -3.63 5.73 -17.14
C ILE A 116 -4.76 5.87 -16.13
N THR A 117 -5.99 5.92 -16.63
CA THR A 117 -7.18 6.01 -15.79
C THR A 117 -7.87 4.65 -15.68
N PRO A 118 -8.67 4.40 -14.64
CA PRO A 118 -9.63 3.30 -14.56
C PRO A 118 -10.33 2.98 -15.91
N ALA A 119 -10.77 4.02 -16.62
CA ALA A 119 -11.43 3.89 -17.93
C ALA A 119 -10.49 3.38 -19.04
N THR A 120 -9.20 3.76 -19.01
CA THR A 120 -8.18 3.37 -20.00
C THR A 120 -7.84 1.89 -19.93
N ILE A 121 -7.91 1.30 -18.73
CA ILE A 121 -7.51 -0.09 -18.46
C ILE A 121 -8.70 -1.02 -18.17
N GLY A 122 -9.93 -0.52 -18.24
CA GLY A 122 -11.16 -1.30 -18.05
C GLY A 122 -11.35 -1.79 -16.61
N PHE A 123 -10.83 -1.03 -15.65
CA PHE A 123 -10.63 -1.45 -14.27
C PHE A 123 -11.23 -0.44 -13.31
N PHE A 124 -12.06 -0.87 -12.37
CA PHE A 124 -12.62 0.03 -11.37
C PHE A 124 -11.58 0.52 -10.35
N ASP A 125 -10.59 -0.33 -10.03
CA ASP A 125 -9.51 -0.04 -9.08
C ASP A 125 -8.28 -0.90 -9.43
N ALA A 126 -7.17 -0.27 -9.80
CA ALA A 126 -5.94 -0.96 -10.17
C ALA A 126 -5.17 -1.52 -8.96
N GLY A 127 -5.29 -0.88 -7.80
CA GLY A 127 -4.69 -1.35 -6.55
C GLY A 127 -5.32 -2.67 -6.10
N LYS A 128 -6.66 -2.77 -6.13
CA LYS A 128 -7.36 -4.03 -5.81
C LYS A 128 -6.98 -5.18 -6.74
N GLN A 129 -6.69 -4.87 -8.01
CA GLN A 129 -6.27 -5.91 -8.94
C GLN A 129 -4.83 -6.31 -8.80
N PHE A 130 -3.96 -5.38 -8.42
CA PHE A 130 -2.63 -5.72 -7.94
C PHE A 130 -2.74 -6.73 -6.78
N GLU A 131 -3.59 -6.46 -5.80
CA GLU A 131 -3.81 -7.34 -4.66
C GLU A 131 -4.42 -8.68 -5.08
N ASN A 132 -5.45 -8.67 -5.93
CA ASN A 132 -6.06 -9.88 -6.45
C ASN A 132 -5.07 -10.75 -7.23
N TYR A 133 -4.20 -10.15 -8.04
CA TYR A 133 -3.21 -10.86 -8.83
C TYR A 133 -2.09 -11.45 -7.96
N TYR A 134 -1.61 -10.69 -6.96
CA TYR A 134 -0.44 -11.09 -6.18
C TYR A 134 -0.81 -11.87 -4.91
N TYR A 135 -1.86 -11.47 -4.20
CA TYR A 135 -2.32 -12.10 -2.95
C TYR A 135 -3.52 -13.04 -3.14
N GLY A 136 -4.21 -12.99 -4.28
CA GLY A 136 -5.39 -13.81 -4.54
C GLY A 136 -6.73 -13.20 -4.08
N GLY A 137 -6.71 -11.93 -3.66
CA GLY A 137 -7.91 -11.11 -3.39
C GLY A 137 -7.54 -9.73 -2.84
N ASP A 138 -8.54 -8.86 -2.72
CA ASP A 138 -8.47 -7.55 -2.04
C ASP A 138 -8.14 -7.78 -0.56
N VAL A 139 -7.06 -7.17 -0.07
CA VAL A 139 -6.51 -7.41 1.27
C VAL A 139 -7.23 -6.52 2.28
N ASN A 140 -7.98 -7.14 3.19
CA ASN A 140 -8.76 -6.44 4.19
C ASN A 140 -8.35 -6.83 5.61
N TYR A 141 -8.53 -5.92 6.56
CA TYR A 141 -8.25 -6.13 7.98
C TYR A 141 -9.51 -5.92 8.82
N ASN A 142 -9.87 -6.91 9.63
CA ASN A 142 -10.98 -6.79 10.57
C ASN A 142 -10.44 -6.31 11.94
N PRO A 143 -10.73 -5.07 12.37
CA PRO A 143 -10.18 -4.52 13.61
C PRO A 143 -10.72 -5.20 14.87
N THR A 144 -11.91 -5.81 14.81
CA THR A 144 -12.52 -6.53 15.94
C THR A 144 -11.85 -7.88 16.16
N THR A 145 -11.65 -8.66 15.10
CA THR A 145 -11.05 -10.00 15.17
C THR A 145 -9.52 -9.98 15.05
N LYS A 146 -8.96 -8.84 14.63
CA LYS A 146 -7.53 -8.63 14.36
C LYS A 146 -6.96 -9.59 13.33
N ASN A 147 -7.75 -9.96 12.33
CA ASN A 147 -7.34 -10.88 11.27
C ASN A 147 -7.40 -10.22 9.89
N ILE A 148 -6.57 -10.73 8.99
CA ILE A 148 -6.64 -10.46 7.56
C ILE A 148 -7.65 -11.39 6.91
N TYR A 149 -8.41 -10.87 5.96
CA TYR A 149 -9.25 -11.65 5.06
C TYR A 149 -9.11 -11.12 3.63
N LEU A 150 -9.30 -12.00 2.65
CA LEU A 150 -9.22 -11.67 1.23
C LEU A 150 -10.62 -11.69 0.64
N VAL A 151 -10.98 -10.62 -0.07
CA VAL A 151 -12.22 -10.59 -0.87
C VAL A 151 -11.85 -10.83 -2.33
N LYS A 152 -12.35 -11.92 -2.91
CA LYS A 152 -12.10 -12.21 -4.33
C LYS A 152 -12.78 -11.15 -5.19
N MET A 153 -12.02 -10.60 -6.14
CA MET A 153 -12.58 -9.77 -7.18
C MET A 153 -13.30 -10.68 -8.21
N PRO A 154 -14.47 -10.28 -8.70
CA PRO A 154 -15.21 -11.02 -9.73
C PRO A 154 -14.42 -11.13 -11.05
#